data_AF-A0A2A2PYB9-F1
#
_entry.id   AF-A0A2A2PYB9-F1
#
_cell.length_a   1.000
_cell.length_b   1.000
_cell.length_c   1.000
_cell.angle_alpha   90.00
_cell.angle_beta   90.00
_cell.angle_gamma   90.00
#
_symmetry.space_group_name_H-M   'P 1'
#
loop_
_entity.id
_entity.type
_entity.pdbx_description
1 polymer ?
#
loop_
_entity_poly.entity_id
_entity_poly.type
_entity_poly.pdbx_seq_one_letter_code
_entity_poly.pdbx_strand_id
1 'polypeptide(L)' 'MDAAGLVLLVKNTSDKSLICKMSASNKTLNKSTSYTFPLPPHESTEIGILETAWSFHTGEKVRIEVEGFRTLAFEVP' A
#
# COMPACT_ATOMS: atom_id res chain seq x y z
N MET A 1 4.01 18.59 15.19
CA MET A 1 4.51 17.30 14.69
C MET A 1 3.59 16.23 15.27
N ASP A 2 2.44 16.00 14.64
CA ASP A 2 1.64 14.80 14.92
C ASP A 2 2.05 13.78 13.86
N ALA A 3 3.02 12.93 14.22
CA ALA A 3 3.60 11.93 13.32
C ALA A 3 3.01 10.52 13.56
N ALA A 4 1.80 10.43 14.10
CA ALA A 4 1.07 9.15 14.22
C ALA A 4 0.31 8.87 12.92
N GLY A 5 1.04 8.73 11.80
CA GLY A 5 0.48 8.28 10.53
C GLY A 5 0.36 6.75 10.52
N LEU A 6 -0.74 6.22 9.97
CA LEU A 6 -0.85 4.79 9.72
C LEU A 6 0.12 4.38 8.61
N VAL A 7 0.78 3.24 8.77
CA VAL A 7 1.68 2.63 7.79
C VAL A 7 1.13 1.30 7.31
N LEU A 8 1.44 0.95 6.07
CA LEU A 8 1.07 -0.32 5.45
C LEU A 8 2.29 -1.25 5.39
N LEU A 9 2.24 -2.35 6.13
CA LEU A 9 3.23 -3.43 6.01
C LEU A 9 2.77 -4.42 4.94
N VAL A 10 3.57 -4.59 3.89
CA VAL A 10 3.32 -5.56 2.81
C VAL A 10 4.39 -6.64 2.86
N LYS A 11 3.97 -7.90 2.96
CA LYS A 11 4.86 -9.06 2.98
C LYS A 11 4.64 -9.92 1.74
N ASN A 12 5.73 -10.24 1.04
CA ASN A 12 5.73 -11.26 0.01
C ASN A 12 5.97 -12.62 0.67
N THR A 13 5.03 -13.55 0.50
CA THR A 13 5.13 -14.92 1.03
C THR A 13 5.44 -15.94 -0.06
N SER A 14 5.71 -15.47 -1.29
CA SER A 14 6.03 -16.30 -2.43
C SER A 14 7.54 -16.38 -2.67
N ASP A 15 7.95 -17.37 -3.47
CA ASP A 15 9.34 -17.56 -3.92
C ASP A 15 9.72 -16.66 -5.11
N LYS A 16 8.83 -15.74 -5.54
CA LYS A 16 9.04 -14.88 -6.71
C LYS A 16 9.25 -13.43 -6.30
N SER A 17 10.09 -12.72 -7.04
CA SER A 17 10.16 -11.26 -6.95
C SER A 17 8.93 -10.63 -7.59
N LEU A 18 8.30 -9.70 -6.90
CA LEU A 18 7.04 -9.07 -7.33
C LEU A 18 7.26 -7.58 -7.59
N ILE A 19 6.60 -7.04 -8.61
CA ILE A 19 6.43 -5.60 -8.79
C ILE A 19 5.00 -5.28 -8.37
N CYS A 20 4.87 -4.61 -7.22
CA CYS A 20 3.58 -4.30 -6.62
C CYS A 20 3.20 -2.87 -6.97
N LYS A 21 1.94 -2.68 -7.38
CA LYS A 21 1.32 -1.36 -7.53
C LYS A 21 0.26 -1.19 -6.44
N MET A 22 0.52 -0.29 -5.51
CA MET A 22 -0.44 0.12 -4.49
C MET A 22 -1.20 1.35 -4.97
N SER A 23 -2.51 1.38 -4.72
CA SER A 23 -3.36 2.55 -4.90
C SER A 23 -4.21 2.75 -3.65
N ALA A 24 -4.21 3.97 -3.11
CA ALA A 24 -5.07 4.34 -2.00
C ALA A 24 -6.03 5.45 -2.45
N SER A 25 -7.26 5.41 -1.95
CA SER A 25 -8.27 6.41 -2.26
C SER A 25 -9.07 6.80 -1.03
N ASN A 26 -9.24 8.10 -0.85
CA ASN A 26 -10.07 8.71 0.16
C ASN A 26 -11.26 9.38 -0.53
N LYS A 27 -12.44 8.78 -0.43
CA LYS A 27 -13.65 9.33 -1.05
C LYS A 27 -14.09 10.64 -0.38
N THR A 28 -13.93 10.76 0.93
CA THR A 28 -14.32 11.94 1.70
C THR A 28 -13.51 13.17 1.26
N LEU A 29 -12.22 12.99 1.01
CA LEU A 29 -11.31 14.05 0.57
C LEU A 29 -11.21 14.16 -0.96
N ASN A 30 -11.87 13.27 -1.71
CA ASN A 30 -11.75 13.12 -3.16
C ASN A 30 -10.28 13.09 -3.64
N LYS A 31 -9.44 12.33 -2.94
CA LYS A 31 -8.01 12.20 -3.24
C LYS A 31 -7.65 10.74 -3.46
N SER A 32 -6.63 10.50 -4.28
CA SER A 32 -6.05 9.18 -4.49
C SER A 32 -4.55 9.28 -4.73
N THR A 33 -3.81 8.26 -4.33
CA THR A 33 -2.39 8.10 -4.64
C THR A 33 -2.12 6.73 -5.25
N SER A 34 -0.99 6.58 -5.94
CA SER A 34 -0.50 5.29 -6.38
C SER A 34 1.02 5.23 -6.28
N TYR A 35 1.52 4.09 -5.87
CA TYR A 35 2.94 3.86 -5.62
C TYR A 35 3.34 2.48 -6.10
N THR A 36 4.41 2.40 -6.88
CA THR A 36 4.96 1.13 -7.38
C THR A 36 6.25 0.83 -6.66
N PHE A 37 6.39 -0.40 -6.18
CA PHE A 37 7.57 -0.85 -5.46
C PHE A 37 7.93 -2.30 -5.78
N PRO A 38 9.23 -2.64 -5.85
CA PRO A 38 9.65 -4.03 -5.91
C PRO A 38 9.50 -4.69 -4.53
N LEU A 39 9.18 -5.97 -4.51
CA LEU A 39 9.12 -6.77 -3.28
C LEU A 39 9.74 -8.16 -3.54
N PRO A 40 11.00 -8.37 -3.09
CA PRO A 40 11.69 -9.65 -3.27
C PRO A 40 10.99 -10.83 -2.58
N PRO A 41 11.35 -12.08 -2.92
CA PRO A 41 10.81 -13.27 -2.25
C PRO A 41 11.00 -13.21 -0.73
N HIS A 42 9.96 -13.57 0.03
CA HIS A 42 9.98 -13.65 1.50
C HIS A 42 10.27 -12.35 2.27
N GLU A 43 10.47 -11.24 1.55
CA GLU A 43 10.75 -9.93 2.13
C GLU A 43 9.48 -9.16 2.48
N SER A 44 9.66 -8.12 3.30
CA SER A 44 8.60 -7.18 3.70
C SER A 44 9.02 -5.75 3.40
N THR A 45 8.04 -4.88 3.16
CA THR A 45 8.24 -3.45 3.02
C THR A 45 7.17 -2.67 3.78
N GLU A 46 7.57 -1.55 4.35
CA GLU A 46 6.67 -0.59 4.98
C GLU A 46 6.42 0.56 4.01
N ILE A 47 5.15 0.93 3.86
CA ILE A 47 4.74 2.00 2.97
C ILE A 47 3.93 2.99 3.79
N GLY A 48 4.43 4.22 3.86
CA GLY A 48 3.77 5.32 4.55
C GLY A 48 4.06 6.65 3.89
N ILE A 49 4.11 7.69 4.71
CA ILE A 49 4.22 9.08 4.25
C ILE A 49 5.55 9.33 3.53
N LEU A 50 6.64 8.69 3.94
CA LEU A 50 7.96 8.92 3.36
C LEU A 50 8.03 8.43 1.90
N GLU A 51 7.43 7.28 1.62
CA GLU A 51 7.47 6.64 0.31
C GLU A 51 6.45 7.26 -0.66
N THR A 52 5.33 7.76 -0.13
CA THR A 52 4.14 8.10 -0.95
C THR A 52 3.67 9.55 -0.83
N ALA A 53 4.27 10.33 0.07
CA ALA A 53 3.73 11.61 0.54
C ALA A 53 2.26 11.54 1.00
N TRP A 54 1.80 10.33 1.37
CA TRP A 54 0.42 10.02 1.74
C TRP A 54 0.38 9.48 3.17
N SER A 55 -0.45 10.08 4.02
CA SER A 55 -0.81 9.48 5.30
C SER A 55 -2.12 8.73 5.13
N PHE A 56 -2.13 7.44 5.48
CA PHE A 56 -3.35 6.66 5.47
C PHE A 56 -4.30 7.12 6.59
N HIS A 57 -5.60 7.14 6.30
CA HIS A 57 -6.66 7.49 7.25
C HIS A 57 -7.73 6.39 7.31
N THR A 58 -8.39 6.23 8.46
CA THR A 58 -9.52 5.32 8.63
C THR A 58 -10.60 5.54 7.56
N GLY A 59 -11.12 4.45 7.00
CA GLY A 59 -12.10 4.45 5.92
C GLY A 59 -11.53 4.60 4.51
N GLU A 60 -10.22 4.77 4.35
CA GLU A 60 -9.58 4.79 3.03
C GLU A 60 -9.56 3.40 2.40
N LYS A 61 -9.80 3.35 1.09
CA LYS A 61 -9.73 2.10 0.32
C LYS A 61 -8.36 1.94 -0.28
N VAL A 62 -7.71 0.85 0.08
CA VAL A 62 -6.38 0.49 -0.41
C VAL A 62 -6.49 -0.74 -1.28
N ARG A 63 -5.74 -0.74 -2.38
CA ARG A 63 -5.61 -1.84 -3.32
C ARG A 63 -4.14 -2.10 -3.61
N ILE A 64 -3.73 -3.35 -3.65
CA ILE A 64 -2.41 -3.79 -4.12
C ILE A 64 -2.61 -4.75 -5.29
N GLU A 65 -2.04 -4.39 -6.43
CA GLU A 65 -2.07 -5.15 -7.67
C GLU A 65 -0.66 -5.67 -7.97
N VAL A 66 -0.59 -6.93 -8.39
CA VAL A 66 0.64 -7.60 -8.83
C VAL A 66 0.28 -8.38 -10.09
N GLU A 67 1.08 -8.22 -11.15
CA GLU A 67 0.82 -8.89 -12.42
C GLU A 67 0.83 -10.41 -12.26
N GLY A 68 -0.22 -11.07 -12.76
CA GLY A 68 -0.36 -12.53 -12.67
C GLY A 68 -0.85 -13.05 -11.30
N PHE A 69 -1.16 -12.16 -10.35
CA PHE A 69 -1.73 -12.51 -9.05
C PHE A 69 -3.07 -11.85 -8.82
N ARG A 70 -3.81 -12.36 -7.83
CA ARG A 70 -5.06 -11.75 -7.38
C ARG A 70 -4.79 -10.42 -6.69
N THR A 71 -5.56 -9.41 -7.05
CA THR A 71 -5.58 -8.11 -6.37
C THR A 71 -6.00 -8.27 -4.91
N LEU A 72 -5.23 -7.66 -4.00
CA LEU A 72 -5.62 -7.47 -2.60
C LEU A 72 -6.32 -6.12 -2.45
N ALA A 73 -7.44 -6.08 -1.75
CA ALA A 73 -8.17 -4.85 -1.48
C ALA A 73 -8.74 -4.89 -0.06
N PHE A 74 -8.61 -3.78 0.67
CA PHE A 74 -9.11 -3.63 2.02
C PHE A 74 -9.43 -2.16 2.31
N GLU A 75 -10.13 -1.94 3.42
CA GLU A 75 -10.39 -0.62 3.97
C GLU A 75 -9.52 -0.43 5.20
N VAL A 76 -8.92 0.75 5.35
CA VAL A 76 -8.14 1.10 6.53
C VAL A 76 -9.09 1.13 7.73
N PRO A 77 -8.84 0.33 8.78
CA PRO A 77 -9.74 0.20 9.92
C PRO A 77 -9.90 1.48 10.74
#